data_AF-A0A921DD57-F1
#
_entry.id   AF-A0A921DD57-F1
#
_cell.length_a   1.000
_cell.length_b   1.000
_cell.length_c   1.000
_cell.angle_alpha   90.00
_cell.angle_beta   90.00
_cell.angle_gamma   90.00
#
_symmetry.space_group_name_H-M   'P 1'
#
loop_
_entity.id
_entity.type
_entity.pdbx_description
1 polymer ?
#
loop_
_entity_poly.entity_id
_entity_poly.type
_entity_poly.pdbx_seq_one_letter_code
_entity_poly.pdbx_strand_id
1 'polypeptide(L)'
;MKDMEIRNIAIIAHVDHGKTTLVDALLKGSNTFDAHAQIVERVMDSDDQEKERGITIYAKNTSIKYKGTKINIIDTPGHADFGSEVERMLRTVDATLLVVDAYEGPMPQTKFVLQKSLQLGLKVMLVVNKIDKPSARCEEVVDEVFDLFSQLGATDEQLDFPVIYAVARDGIAVMEPDDERVDITPMLDWILSEVRAVDQKLDEEFVFQPATLSYDSFLGRIAVGRVHSGKVKKGQTLTIMTPEGEKRKGKISKVFSFKG
;
A
#
# COMPACT_ATOMS: atom_id res chain seq x y z
N MET A 1 -11.90 -2.11 -19.27
CA MET A 1 -11.35 -1.06 -18.38
C MET A 1 -10.46 -0.13 -19.21
N LYS A 2 -10.95 0.43 -20.33
CA LYS A 2 -10.05 1.10 -21.28
C LYS A 2 -9.63 2.51 -20.83
N ASP A 3 -10.32 3.09 -19.83
CA ASP A 3 -10.16 4.50 -19.43
C ASP A 3 -10.06 4.71 -17.91
N MET A 4 -9.87 3.64 -17.13
CA MET A 4 -9.78 3.75 -15.67
C MET A 4 -8.32 3.90 -15.26
N GLU A 5 -7.95 5.04 -14.69
CA GLU A 5 -6.60 5.23 -14.15
C GLU A 5 -6.33 4.26 -12.99
N ILE A 6 -5.06 3.92 -12.80
CA ILE A 6 -4.61 3.04 -11.71
C ILE A 6 -3.52 3.75 -10.92
N ARG A 7 -3.63 3.69 -9.59
CA ARG A 7 -2.60 4.10 -8.62
C ARG A 7 -2.24 2.90 -7.76
N ASN A 8 -0.96 2.71 -7.45
CA ASN A 8 -0.52 1.64 -6.56
C ASN A 8 0.24 2.27 -5.39
N ILE A 9 -0.25 2.02 -4.17
CA ILE A 9 0.38 2.50 -2.95
C ILE A 9 0.67 1.35 -2.00
N ALA A 10 1.72 1.47 -1.19
CA ALA A 10 1.94 0.62 -0.04
C ALA A 10 1.75 1.41 1.26
N ILE A 11 1.33 0.74 2.33
CA ILE A 11 1.28 1.36 3.66
C ILE A 11 2.36 0.74 4.55
N ILE A 12 3.15 1.61 5.15
CA ILE A 12 4.25 1.28 6.08
C ILE A 12 3.83 1.81 7.44
N ALA A 13 3.79 0.97 8.46
CA ALA A 13 3.44 1.39 9.81
C ALA A 13 4.05 0.47 10.86
N HIS A 14 4.25 1.01 12.05
CA HIS A 14 4.56 0.20 13.21
C HIS A 14 3.30 -0.50 13.72
N VAL A 15 3.50 -1.49 14.60
CA VAL A 15 2.42 -2.12 15.34
C VAL A 15 1.63 -1.05 16.07
N ASP A 16 0.30 -1.18 16.08
CA ASP A 16 -0.63 -0.28 16.75
C ASP A 16 -0.65 1.18 16.27
N HIS A 17 0.16 1.61 15.28
CA HIS A 17 0.05 2.95 14.70
C HIS A 17 -1.21 3.16 13.84
N GLY A 18 -2.03 2.12 13.66
CA GLY A 18 -3.35 2.22 13.05
C GLY A 18 -3.40 1.94 11.54
N LYS A 19 -2.47 1.12 11.02
CA LYS A 19 -2.43 0.73 9.60
C LYS A 19 -3.74 0.13 9.10
N THR A 20 -4.22 -0.92 9.77
CA THR A 20 -5.48 -1.61 9.44
C THR A 20 -6.65 -0.64 9.51
N THR A 21 -6.72 0.15 10.59
CA THR A 21 -7.76 1.17 10.76
C THR A 21 -7.75 2.20 9.62
N LEU A 22 -6.57 2.60 9.12
CA LEU A 22 -6.45 3.52 8.01
C LEU A 22 -6.92 2.90 6.69
N VAL A 23 -6.57 1.64 6.42
CA VAL A 23 -7.07 0.92 5.24
C VAL A 23 -8.59 0.82 5.29
N ASP A 24 -9.18 0.53 6.45
CA ASP A 24 -10.63 0.48 6.63
C ASP A 24 -11.28 1.86 6.39
N ALA A 25 -10.65 2.94 6.84
CA ALA A 25 -11.11 4.30 6.56
C ALA A 25 -11.10 4.62 5.06
N LEU A 26 -10.02 4.26 4.35
CA LEU A 26 -9.92 4.42 2.90
C LEU A 26 -10.98 3.60 2.16
N LEU A 27 -11.24 2.38 2.62
CA LEU A 27 -12.31 1.51 2.10
C LEU A 27 -13.69 2.16 2.24
N LYS A 28 -14.02 2.67 3.42
CA LYS A 28 -15.30 3.35 3.70
C LYS A 28 -15.45 4.66 2.92
N GLY A 29 -14.42 5.52 2.93
CA GLY A 29 -14.45 6.84 2.28
C GLY A 29 -14.45 6.79 0.76
N SER A 30 -14.02 5.67 0.16
CA SER A 30 -14.04 5.50 -1.29
C SER A 30 -15.42 5.21 -1.89
N ASN A 31 -16.47 5.00 -1.07
CA ASN A 31 -17.79 4.52 -1.53
C ASN A 31 -17.70 3.25 -2.41
N THR A 32 -16.66 2.43 -2.25
CA THR A 32 -16.47 1.21 -3.06
C THR A 32 -17.52 0.13 -2.75
N PHE A 33 -18.28 0.28 -1.66
CA PHE A 33 -19.31 -0.66 -1.24
C PHE A 33 -20.71 -0.12 -1.56
N ASP A 34 -21.45 -0.84 -2.42
CA ASP A 34 -22.91 -0.80 -2.42
C ASP A 34 -23.41 -1.16 -1.00
N ALA A 35 -24.43 -0.47 -0.50
CA ALA A 35 -24.95 -0.49 0.88
C ALA A 35 -25.41 -1.87 1.45
N HIS A 36 -25.11 -2.98 0.77
CA HIS A 36 -25.50 -4.34 1.13
C HIS A 36 -24.35 -5.34 1.30
N ALA A 37 -23.09 -4.96 1.06
CA ALA A 37 -21.97 -5.83 1.38
C ALA A 37 -21.70 -5.77 2.89
N GLN A 38 -21.98 -6.87 3.60
CA GLN A 38 -21.61 -7.01 5.01
C GLN A 38 -20.15 -6.62 5.20
N ILE A 39 -19.94 -5.64 6.07
CA ILE A 39 -18.64 -5.34 6.66
C ILE A 39 -18.20 -6.63 7.34
N VAL A 40 -17.36 -7.42 6.66
CA VAL A 40 -16.54 -8.40 7.36
C VAL A 40 -15.52 -7.56 8.10
N GLU A 41 -15.85 -7.25 9.34
CA GLU A 41 -15.22 -6.26 10.22
C GLU A 41 -13.72 -6.52 10.49
N ARG A 42 -13.11 -7.54 9.88
CA ARG A 42 -11.71 -7.96 10.06
C ARG A 42 -11.16 -8.73 8.85
N VAL A 43 -11.27 -8.23 7.62
CA VAL A 43 -10.65 -8.91 6.45
C VAL A 43 -9.11 -8.88 6.52
N MET A 44 -8.53 -8.00 7.34
CA MET A 44 -7.07 -7.85 7.44
C MET A 44 -6.40 -8.61 8.58
N ASP A 45 -7.14 -9.30 9.47
CA ASP A 45 -6.58 -10.09 10.58
C ASP A 45 -7.17 -11.51 10.62
N SER A 46 -7.18 -12.22 9.49
CA SER A 46 -7.69 -13.58 9.43
C SER A 46 -6.70 -14.66 9.86
N ASP A 47 -5.41 -14.35 10.02
CA ASP A 47 -4.38 -15.33 10.36
C ASP A 47 -4.10 -15.31 11.88
N ASP A 48 -4.21 -16.48 12.52
CA ASP A 48 -4.04 -16.61 13.97
C ASP A 48 -2.61 -16.24 14.42
N GLN A 49 -1.60 -16.38 13.55
CA GLN A 49 -0.23 -15.95 13.86
C GLN A 49 -0.05 -14.43 13.84
N GLU A 50 -0.79 -13.72 12.97
CA GLU A 50 -0.78 -12.25 12.92
C GLU A 50 -1.42 -11.69 14.20
N LYS A 51 -2.53 -12.29 14.66
CA LYS A 51 -3.20 -11.93 15.92
C LYS A 51 -2.35 -12.20 17.15
N GLU A 52 -1.67 -13.34 17.19
CA GLU A 52 -0.85 -13.72 18.35
C GLU A 52 0.36 -12.78 18.50
N ARG A 53 0.88 -12.23 17.40
CA ARG A 53 2.10 -11.41 17.39
C ARG A 53 1.87 -9.92 17.19
N GLY A 54 0.65 -9.49 16.87
CA GLY A 54 0.30 -8.09 16.60
C GLY A 54 1.00 -7.49 15.37
N ILE A 55 1.50 -8.31 14.46
CA ILE A 55 2.22 -7.88 13.25
C ILE A 55 1.52 -8.38 12.00
N THR A 56 1.52 -7.58 10.93
CA THR A 56 1.19 -8.08 9.58
C THR A 56 2.34 -8.94 9.10
N ILE A 57 2.06 -10.21 8.82
CA ILE A 57 3.02 -11.21 8.37
C ILE A 57 2.96 -11.34 6.85
N TYR A 58 1.76 -11.32 6.27
CA TYR A 58 1.56 -11.47 4.83
C TYR A 58 1.01 -10.20 4.20
N ALA A 59 1.52 -9.84 3.02
CA ALA A 59 0.98 -8.71 2.30
C ALA A 59 -0.45 -8.98 1.81
N LYS A 60 -1.40 -8.11 2.20
CA LYS A 60 -2.80 -8.16 1.76
C LYS A 60 -3.04 -7.05 0.74
N ASN A 61 -3.49 -7.45 -0.44
CA ASN A 61 -3.81 -6.51 -1.51
C ASN A 61 -5.30 -6.20 -1.47
N THR A 62 -5.65 -4.93 -1.25
CA THR A 62 -7.02 -4.44 -1.43
C THR A 62 -7.05 -3.40 -2.54
N SER A 63 -8.24 -3.07 -3.04
CA SER A 63 -8.37 -1.97 -3.97
C SER A 63 -9.68 -1.24 -3.85
N ILE A 64 -9.60 0.08 -3.90
CA ILE A 64 -10.75 0.99 -3.87
C ILE A 64 -10.93 1.68 -5.23
N LYS A 65 -12.13 2.19 -5.46
CA LYS A 65 -12.42 3.10 -6.57
C LYS A 65 -12.74 4.47 -6.04
N TYR A 66 -12.08 5.49 -6.54
CA TYR A 66 -12.32 6.87 -6.12
C TYR A 66 -12.20 7.79 -7.33
N LYS A 67 -13.21 8.65 -7.56
CA LYS A 67 -13.30 9.58 -8.70
C LYS A 67 -12.93 8.96 -10.07
N GLY A 68 -13.36 7.72 -10.32
CA GLY A 68 -13.08 7.01 -11.59
C GLY A 68 -11.69 6.38 -11.68
N THR A 69 -10.88 6.47 -10.62
CA THR A 69 -9.54 5.88 -10.52
C THR A 69 -9.56 4.67 -9.61
N LYS A 70 -8.85 3.60 -9.99
CA LYS A 70 -8.61 2.44 -9.12
C LYS A 70 -7.33 2.67 -8.32
N ILE A 71 -7.43 2.60 -7.00
CA ILE A 71 -6.26 2.64 -6.10
C ILE A 71 -6.06 1.23 -5.56
N ASN A 72 -4.94 0.60 -5.89
CA ASN A 72 -4.51 -0.64 -5.26
C ASN A 72 -3.68 -0.28 -4.02
N ILE A 73 -4.03 -0.88 -2.89
CA ILE A 73 -3.38 -0.67 -1.61
C ILE A 73 -2.72 -1.98 -1.21
N ILE A 74 -1.42 -1.92 -0.99
CA ILE A 74 -0.61 -3.05 -0.57
C ILE A 74 -0.27 -2.86 0.90
N ASP A 75 -0.79 -3.76 1.73
CA ASP A 75 -0.39 -3.81 3.12
C ASP A 75 0.99 -4.48 3.22
N THR A 76 2.00 -3.77 3.74
CA THR A 76 3.37 -4.33 3.85
C THR A 76 3.65 -4.86 5.26
N PRO A 77 4.34 -6.01 5.40
CA PRO A 77 4.86 -6.45 6.69
C PRO A 77 5.80 -5.41 7.29
N GLY A 78 5.60 -5.08 8.57
CA GLY A 78 6.36 -4.04 9.26
C GLY A 78 7.68 -4.50 9.90
N HIS A 79 8.07 -5.77 9.74
CA HIS A 79 9.22 -6.36 10.44
C HIS A 79 10.37 -6.74 9.48
N ALA A 80 11.61 -6.48 9.90
CA ALA A 80 12.83 -6.72 9.12
C ALA A 80 13.04 -8.19 8.71
N ASP A 81 12.48 -9.13 9.47
CA ASP A 81 12.55 -10.57 9.21
C ASP A 81 11.92 -10.98 7.87
N PHE A 82 11.07 -10.12 7.28
CA PHE A 82 10.43 -10.36 5.98
C PHE A 82 11.07 -9.54 4.84
N GLY A 83 12.34 -9.17 4.98
CA GLY A 83 12.96 -8.18 4.09
C GLY A 83 12.93 -8.49 2.59
N SER A 84 13.07 -9.76 2.20
CA SER A 84 12.98 -10.14 0.79
C SER A 84 11.57 -10.03 0.20
N GLU A 85 10.54 -10.22 1.03
CA GLU A 85 9.14 -10.05 0.62
C GLU A 85 8.79 -8.58 0.52
N VAL A 86 9.17 -7.78 1.52
CA VAL A 86 9.01 -6.33 1.53
C VAL A 86 9.57 -5.70 0.26
N GLU A 87 10.81 -6.03 -0.13
CA GLU A 87 11.41 -5.45 -1.32
C GLU A 87 10.66 -5.81 -2.61
N ARG A 88 10.20 -7.06 -2.74
CA ARG A 88 9.40 -7.49 -3.90
C ARG A 88 8.05 -6.75 -3.96
N MET A 89 7.43 -6.50 -2.81
CA MET A 89 6.15 -5.78 -2.75
C MET A 89 6.31 -4.30 -3.05
N LEU A 90 7.36 -3.64 -2.53
CA LEU A 90 7.61 -2.22 -2.81
C LEU A 90 7.87 -1.97 -4.30
N ARG A 91 8.46 -2.93 -5.03
CA ARG A 91 8.62 -2.85 -6.50
C ARG A 91 7.30 -2.89 -7.28
N THR A 92 6.18 -3.21 -6.63
CA THR A 92 4.85 -3.23 -7.26
C THR A 92 4.04 -1.95 -7.05
N VAL A 93 4.53 -1.01 -6.23
CA VAL A 93 3.85 0.26 -5.94
C VAL A 93 4.58 1.45 -6.56
N ASP A 94 3.93 2.60 -6.55
CA ASP A 94 4.44 3.85 -7.11
C ASP A 94 4.63 4.94 -6.02
N ALA A 95 4.09 4.74 -4.82
CA ALA A 95 4.29 5.57 -3.64
C ALA A 95 4.02 4.78 -2.35
N THR A 96 4.42 5.34 -1.20
CA THR A 96 4.16 4.75 0.11
C THR A 96 3.55 5.74 1.10
N LEU A 97 2.61 5.28 1.93
CA LEU A 97 2.09 6.03 3.07
C LEU A 97 2.80 5.53 4.33
N LEU A 98 3.57 6.40 5.00
CA LEU A 98 4.21 6.11 6.27
C LEU A 98 3.30 6.56 7.41
N VAL A 99 2.73 5.61 8.15
CA VAL A 99 1.81 5.89 9.27
C VAL A 99 2.57 5.90 10.58
N VAL A 100 2.50 7.05 11.27
CA VAL A 100 3.19 7.31 12.54
C VAL A 100 2.16 7.77 13.57
N ASP A 101 2.19 7.21 14.78
CA ASP A 101 1.33 7.69 15.88
C ASP A 101 1.81 9.08 16.34
N ALA A 102 0.86 10.02 16.47
CA ALA A 102 1.11 11.41 16.81
C ALA A 102 1.71 11.62 18.21
N TYR A 103 1.69 10.60 19.07
CA TYR A 103 2.33 10.62 20.38
C TYR A 103 3.64 9.82 20.37
N GLU A 104 3.65 8.63 19.78
CA GLU A 104 4.82 7.75 19.90
C GLU A 104 5.97 8.15 18.97
N GLY A 105 5.68 8.71 17.79
CA GLY A 105 6.70 9.06 16.81
C GLY A 105 7.24 7.85 16.02
N PRO A 106 8.32 8.02 15.23
CA PRO A 106 8.82 6.97 14.34
C PRO A 106 9.48 5.82 15.11
N MET A 107 9.08 4.60 14.80
CA MET A 107 9.52 3.40 15.51
C MET A 107 10.62 2.61 14.76
N PRO A 108 11.52 1.89 15.46
CA PRO A 108 12.60 1.12 14.84
C PRO A 108 12.14 0.10 13.78
N GLN A 109 10.97 -0.50 13.97
CA GLN A 109 10.44 -1.58 13.12
C GLN A 109 10.15 -1.06 11.70
N THR A 110 9.63 0.16 11.56
CA THR A 110 9.34 0.76 10.25
C THR A 110 10.59 1.21 9.49
N LYS A 111 11.72 1.39 10.18
CA LYS A 111 12.95 1.94 9.58
C LYS A 111 13.45 1.10 8.41
N PHE A 112 13.41 -0.24 8.54
CA PHE A 112 13.87 -1.13 7.48
C PHE A 112 13.03 -0.99 6.20
N VAL A 113 11.70 -1.01 6.35
CA VAL A 113 10.78 -0.92 5.21
C VAL A 113 10.84 0.47 4.56
N LEU A 114 10.90 1.52 5.39
CA LEU A 114 11.08 2.90 4.92
C LEU A 114 12.40 3.06 4.16
N GLN A 115 13.51 2.55 4.68
CA GLN A 115 14.80 2.61 4.00
C GLN A 115 14.75 1.95 2.61
N LYS A 116 14.07 0.81 2.49
CA LYS A 116 13.87 0.14 1.19
C LYS A 116 12.98 0.96 0.25
N SER A 117 11.95 1.61 0.77
CA SER A 117 11.10 2.53 0.00
C SER A 117 11.92 3.69 -0.58
N LEU A 118 12.74 4.33 0.27
CA LEU A 118 13.61 5.43 -0.11
C LEU A 118 14.66 5.01 -1.15
N GLN A 119 15.31 3.86 -0.96
CA GLN A 119 16.29 3.29 -1.91
C GLN A 119 15.69 3.00 -3.29
N LEU A 120 14.39 2.69 -3.35
CA LEU A 120 13.67 2.48 -4.61
C LEU A 120 13.23 3.79 -5.27
N GLY A 121 13.49 4.94 -4.64
CA GLY A 121 13.10 6.26 -5.13
C GLY A 121 11.58 6.49 -5.05
N LEU A 122 10.87 5.76 -4.18
CA LEU A 122 9.44 5.94 -4.04
C LEU A 122 9.15 7.27 -3.33
N LYS A 123 8.08 7.94 -3.77
CA LYS A 123 7.50 9.06 -3.04
C LYS A 123 6.87 8.56 -1.74
N VAL A 124 7.08 9.28 -0.65
CA VAL A 124 6.51 8.96 0.66
C VAL A 124 5.61 10.10 1.11
N MET A 125 4.39 9.79 1.57
CA MET A 125 3.57 10.70 2.36
C MET A 125 3.65 10.28 3.83
N LEU A 126 3.90 11.24 4.71
CA LEU A 126 3.80 11.04 6.15
C LEU A 126 2.35 11.18 6.59
N VAL A 127 1.80 10.14 7.21
CA VAL A 127 0.49 10.15 7.87
C VAL A 127 0.70 10.16 9.38
N VAL A 128 0.48 11.32 10.00
CA VAL A 128 0.50 11.47 11.46
C VAL A 128 -0.88 11.13 12.00
N ASN A 129 -1.03 9.94 12.58
CA ASN A 129 -2.32 9.37 12.98
C ASN A 129 -2.58 9.52 14.49
N LYS A 130 -3.86 9.45 14.88
CA LYS A 130 -4.36 9.58 16.27
C LYS A 130 -4.15 10.98 16.86
N ILE A 131 -4.32 12.01 16.04
CA ILE A 131 -4.26 13.42 16.43
C ILE A 131 -5.41 13.84 17.36
N ASP A 132 -6.39 12.95 17.61
CA ASP A 132 -7.49 13.16 18.55
C ASP A 132 -7.06 13.00 20.01
N LYS A 133 -5.89 12.39 20.26
CA LYS A 133 -5.38 12.19 21.62
C LYS A 133 -4.88 13.52 22.22
N PRO A 134 -5.21 13.83 23.49
CA PRO A 134 -4.68 15.01 24.18
C PRO A 134 -3.15 15.04 24.31
N SER A 135 -2.50 13.87 24.22
CA SER A 135 -1.05 13.72 24.27
C SER A 135 -0.38 13.83 22.90
N ALA A 136 -1.12 14.14 21.82
CA ALA A 136 -0.52 14.26 20.50
C ALA A 136 0.51 15.41 20.46
N ARG A 137 1.67 15.14 19.86
CA ARG A 137 2.82 16.04 19.70
C ARG A 137 3.22 16.09 18.21
N CYS A 138 2.25 16.48 17.39
CA CYS A 138 2.31 16.40 15.93
C CYS A 138 3.57 17.05 15.32
N GLU A 139 3.91 18.27 15.75
CA GLU A 139 5.09 19.00 15.24
C GLU A 139 6.39 18.24 15.53
N GLU A 140 6.59 17.82 16.79
CA GLU A 140 7.77 17.05 17.19
C GLU A 140 7.89 15.73 16.41
N VAL A 141 6.77 15.05 16.16
CA VAL A 141 6.78 13.79 15.39
C VAL A 141 7.17 14.03 13.94
N VAL A 142 6.76 15.15 13.33
CA VAL A 142 7.17 15.49 11.97
C VAL A 142 8.68 15.73 11.92
N ASP A 143 9.24 16.47 12.88
CA ASP A 143 10.68 16.71 12.97
C ASP A 143 11.46 15.40 13.18
N GLU A 144 11.00 14.53 14.07
CA GLU A 144 11.62 13.21 14.30
C GLU A 144 11.62 12.34 13.04
N VAL A 145 10.55 12.40 12.23
CA VAL A 145 10.46 11.68 10.96
C VAL A 145 11.40 12.29 9.92
N PHE A 146 11.50 13.62 9.86
CA PHE A 146 12.44 14.31 8.98
C PHE A 146 13.89 13.89 9.26
N ASP A 147 14.29 13.89 10.53
CA ASP A 147 15.60 13.41 10.97
C ASP A 147 15.82 11.94 10.57
N LEU A 148 14.79 11.10 10.72
CA LEU A 148 14.86 9.70 10.29
C LEU A 148 15.08 9.58 8.77
N PHE A 149 14.39 10.36 7.95
CA PHE A 149 14.57 10.33 6.49
C PHE A 149 16.01 10.71 6.11
N SER A 150 16.55 11.77 6.73
CA SER A 150 17.94 12.19 6.53
C SER A 150 18.94 11.11 6.93
N GLN A 151 18.76 10.47 8.09
CA GLN A 151 19.58 9.35 8.55
C GLN A 151 19.52 8.13 7.62
N LEU A 152 18.36 7.88 6.99
CA LEU A 152 18.17 6.76 6.06
C LEU A 152 18.66 7.06 4.63
N GLY A 153 19.15 8.28 4.37
CA GLY A 153 19.69 8.69 3.08
C GLY A 153 18.63 9.08 2.05
N ALA A 154 17.53 9.69 2.49
CA ALA A 154 16.55 10.30 1.58
C ALA A 154 17.20 11.37 0.70
N THR A 155 16.72 11.49 -0.54
CA THR A 155 17.10 12.61 -1.43
C THR A 155 16.43 13.91 -0.98
N ASP A 156 16.91 15.06 -1.47
CA ASP A 156 16.28 16.37 -1.18
C ASP A 156 14.78 16.38 -1.56
N GLU A 157 14.41 15.77 -2.69
CA GLU A 157 13.01 15.62 -3.11
C GLU A 157 12.20 14.75 -2.14
N GLN A 158 12.82 13.71 -1.56
CA GLN A 158 12.16 12.85 -0.58
C GLN A 158 12.09 13.46 0.82
N LEU A 159 12.94 14.43 1.15
CA LEU A 159 12.91 15.19 2.40
C LEU A 159 11.76 16.21 2.41
N ASP A 160 11.31 16.67 1.25
CA ASP A 160 10.10 17.50 1.09
C ASP A 160 8.84 16.62 0.98
N PHE A 161 8.68 15.70 1.94
CA PHE A 161 7.54 14.80 1.95
C PHE A 161 6.27 15.53 2.43
N PRO A 162 5.10 15.30 1.81
CA PRO A 162 3.85 15.84 2.29
C PRO A 162 3.42 15.18 3.59
N VAL A 163 2.87 15.98 4.50
CA VAL A 163 2.32 15.53 5.77
C VAL A 163 0.80 15.61 5.70
N ILE A 164 0.14 14.58 6.24
CA ILE A 164 -1.29 14.58 6.47
C ILE A 164 -1.57 14.10 7.89
N TYR A 165 -2.49 14.77 8.57
CA TYR A 165 -2.88 14.45 9.93
C TYR A 165 -4.18 13.67 9.90
N ALA A 166 -4.28 12.59 10.68
CA ALA A 166 -5.39 11.65 10.57
C ALA A 166 -5.95 11.23 11.94
N VAL A 167 -7.26 10.99 11.94
CA VAL A 167 -7.95 10.19 12.95
C VAL A 167 -8.56 9.00 12.22
N ALA A 168 -7.73 7.99 11.92
CA ALA A 168 -8.12 6.87 11.07
C ALA A 168 -9.37 6.13 11.58
N ARG A 169 -9.55 6.02 12.90
CA ARG A 169 -10.75 5.41 13.51
C ARG A 169 -12.05 6.07 13.03
N ASP A 170 -12.01 7.39 12.92
CA ASP A 170 -13.17 8.21 12.59
C ASP A 170 -13.23 8.50 11.08
N GLY A 171 -12.26 7.98 10.31
CA GLY A 171 -12.20 8.15 8.87
C GLY A 171 -11.90 9.59 8.45
N ILE A 172 -11.07 10.31 9.20
CA ILE A 172 -10.75 11.72 8.99
C ILE A 172 -9.28 11.87 8.60
N ALA A 173 -9.01 12.70 7.60
CA ALA A 173 -7.68 13.21 7.29
C ALA A 173 -7.74 14.72 6.97
N VAL A 174 -6.73 15.46 7.38
CA VAL A 174 -6.62 16.91 7.22
C VAL A 174 -5.18 17.30 6.87
N MET A 175 -4.99 18.40 6.14
CA MET A 175 -3.65 18.85 5.72
C MET A 175 -2.94 19.59 6.85
N GLU A 176 -3.68 20.38 7.61
CA GLU A 176 -3.20 21.04 8.84
C GLU A 176 -3.94 20.48 10.07
N PRO A 177 -3.31 20.41 11.27
CA PRO A 177 -3.93 19.80 12.46
C PRO A 177 -5.25 20.47 12.92
N ASP A 178 -5.40 21.76 12.60
CA ASP A 178 -6.52 22.63 12.99
C ASP A 178 -7.58 22.78 11.89
N ASP A 179 -7.38 22.18 10.72
CA ASP A 179 -8.36 22.18 9.63
C ASP A 179 -9.67 21.49 10.07
N GLU A 180 -10.75 21.81 9.35
CA GLU A 180 -12.05 21.20 9.60
C GLU A 180 -12.01 19.68 9.37
N ARG A 181 -12.37 18.93 10.40
CA ARG A 181 -12.32 17.47 10.43
C ARG A 181 -13.60 16.88 9.83
N VAL A 182 -13.60 16.67 8.52
CA VAL A 182 -14.79 16.17 7.78
C VAL A 182 -14.68 14.67 7.49
N ASP A 183 -13.77 14.27 6.60
CA ASP A 183 -13.64 12.89 6.14
C ASP A 183 -12.22 12.59 5.61
N ILE A 184 -12.02 11.42 5.00
CA ILE A 184 -10.72 10.93 4.50
C ILE A 184 -10.36 11.51 3.12
N THR A 185 -11.23 12.34 2.54
CA THR A 185 -11.09 12.86 1.17
C THR A 185 -9.74 13.53 0.91
N PRO A 186 -9.17 14.36 1.81
CA PRO A 186 -7.87 14.99 1.56
C PRO A 186 -6.76 13.98 1.25
N MET A 187 -6.76 12.82 1.93
CA MET A 187 -5.80 11.75 1.66
C MET A 187 -6.03 11.10 0.28
N LEU A 188 -7.28 10.83 -0.07
CA LEU A 188 -7.64 10.24 -1.37
C LEU A 188 -7.30 11.20 -2.52
N ASP A 189 -7.55 12.49 -2.35
CA ASP A 189 -7.22 13.53 -3.33
C ASP A 189 -5.72 13.70 -3.51
N TRP A 190 -4.95 13.63 -2.42
CA TRP A 190 -3.49 13.57 -2.51
C TRP A 190 -3.01 12.35 -3.29
N ILE A 191 -3.55 11.15 -3.02
CA ILE A 191 -3.17 9.93 -3.74
C ILE A 191 -3.40 10.09 -5.25
N LEU A 192 -4.50 10.72 -5.66
CA LEU A 192 -4.82 10.92 -7.07
C LEU A 192 -3.89 11.93 -7.76
N SER A 193 -3.50 12.99 -7.05
CA SER A 193 -2.68 14.09 -7.57
C SER A 193 -1.19 13.77 -7.60
N GLU A 194 -0.65 13.17 -6.54
CA GLU A 194 0.80 13.02 -6.37
C GLU A 194 1.35 11.64 -6.74
N VAL A 195 0.53 10.58 -6.60
CA VAL A 195 0.96 9.24 -6.97
C VAL A 195 0.88 9.11 -8.49
N ARG A 196 1.95 8.61 -9.10
CA ARG A 196 2.03 8.44 -10.55
C ARG A 196 0.94 7.50 -11.05
N ALA A 197 0.26 7.90 -12.12
CA ALA A 197 -0.61 7.02 -12.89
C ALA A 197 0.17 5.89 -13.55
N VAL A 198 -0.32 4.65 -13.45
CA VAL A 198 0.25 3.53 -14.20
C VAL A 198 0.13 3.79 -15.69
N ASP A 199 1.26 3.75 -16.41
CA ASP A 199 1.28 3.73 -17.87
C ASP A 199 0.85 2.34 -18.36
N GLN A 200 -0.41 2.23 -18.82
CA GLN A 200 -1.05 0.94 -19.04
C GLN A 200 -0.57 0.21 -20.31
N LYS A 201 0.21 0.86 -21.20
CA LYS A 201 0.90 0.26 -22.37
C LYS A 201 0.13 -0.89 -23.01
N LEU A 202 -1.15 -0.64 -23.31
CA LEU A 202 -2.17 -1.67 -23.53
C LEU A 202 -1.99 -2.45 -24.85
N ASP A 203 -1.17 -1.93 -25.75
CA ASP A 203 -0.89 -2.47 -27.08
C ASP A 203 0.52 -3.11 -27.18
N GLU A 204 1.31 -3.06 -26.10
CA GLU A 204 2.62 -3.72 -26.00
C GLU A 204 2.47 -5.22 -25.62
N GLU A 205 3.57 -5.97 -25.71
CA GLU A 205 3.60 -7.37 -25.25
C GLU A 205 3.29 -7.46 -23.75
N PHE A 206 2.63 -8.56 -23.36
CA PHE A 206 2.29 -8.77 -21.96
C PHE A 206 3.54 -9.05 -21.13
N VAL A 207 3.87 -8.13 -20.21
CA VAL A 207 4.95 -8.29 -19.24
C VAL A 207 4.36 -8.23 -17.84
N PHE A 208 4.65 -9.26 -17.05
CA PHE A 208 4.19 -9.40 -15.68
C PHE A 208 5.33 -9.87 -14.80
N GLN A 209 5.52 -9.18 -13.68
CA GLN A 209 6.51 -9.54 -12.67
C GLN A 209 5.80 -10.10 -11.44
N PRO A 210 5.93 -11.41 -11.14
CA PRO A 210 5.50 -11.97 -9.86
C PRO A 210 6.26 -11.32 -8.71
N ALA A 211 5.53 -10.93 -7.65
CA ALA A 211 6.08 -10.42 -6.40
C ALA A 211 5.91 -11.45 -5.27
N THR A 212 4.76 -12.12 -5.23
CA THR A 212 4.46 -13.21 -4.29
C THR A 212 3.83 -14.40 -4.99
N LEU A 213 4.01 -15.58 -4.40
CA LEU A 213 3.39 -16.81 -4.83
C LEU A 213 2.47 -17.29 -3.71
N SER A 214 1.21 -17.52 -4.07
CA SER A 214 0.21 -18.14 -3.21
C SER A 214 -0.14 -19.53 -3.76
N TYR A 215 -0.83 -20.34 -2.96
CA TYR A 215 -1.27 -21.66 -3.34
C TYR A 215 -2.73 -21.86 -2.94
N ASP A 216 -3.51 -22.39 -3.87
CA ASP A 216 -4.88 -22.82 -3.64
C ASP A 216 -5.00 -24.31 -4.01
N SER A 217 -5.71 -25.08 -3.19
CA SER A 217 -5.81 -26.54 -3.36
C SER A 217 -6.51 -26.95 -4.66
N PHE A 218 -7.34 -26.09 -5.24
CA PHE A 218 -8.08 -26.35 -6.48
C PHE A 218 -7.43 -25.71 -7.71
N LEU A 219 -6.83 -24.52 -7.55
CA LEU A 219 -6.27 -23.72 -8.64
C LEU A 219 -4.75 -23.91 -8.80
N GLY A 220 -4.09 -24.49 -7.80
CA GLY A 220 -2.65 -24.67 -7.74
C GLY A 220 -1.90 -23.39 -7.37
N ARG A 221 -0.71 -23.20 -7.94
CA ARG A 221 0.13 -22.01 -7.68
C ARG A 221 -0.47 -20.77 -8.33
N ILE A 222 -0.63 -19.72 -7.54
CA ILE A 222 -1.13 -18.41 -7.95
C ILE A 222 0.03 -17.42 -7.85
N ALA A 223 0.34 -16.72 -8.94
CA ALA A 223 1.30 -15.63 -8.93
C ALA A 223 0.57 -14.30 -8.76
N VAL A 224 0.99 -13.52 -7.77
CA VAL A 224 0.50 -12.16 -7.52
C VAL A 224 1.63 -11.19 -7.80
N GLY A 225 1.34 -10.10 -8.51
CA GLY A 225 2.37 -9.20 -8.98
C GLY A 225 1.82 -8.08 -9.84
N ARG A 226 2.72 -7.34 -10.48
CA ARG A 226 2.41 -6.16 -11.29
C ARG A 226 2.46 -6.49 -12.78
N VAL A 227 1.45 -6.03 -13.51
CA VAL A 227 1.49 -5.97 -14.98
C VAL A 227 2.23 -4.68 -15.35
N HIS A 228 3.31 -4.82 -16.13
CA HIS A 228 4.09 -3.69 -16.63
C HIS A 228 3.61 -3.21 -18.00
N SER A 229 3.12 -4.12 -18.84
CA SER A 229 2.65 -3.81 -20.18
C SER A 229 1.70 -4.89 -20.71
N GLY A 230 0.93 -4.53 -21.74
CA GLY A 230 0.07 -5.45 -22.47
C GLY A 230 -1.12 -5.98 -21.68
N LYS A 231 -1.73 -7.05 -22.22
CA LYS A 231 -2.95 -7.66 -21.66
C LYS A 231 -2.83 -9.18 -21.66
N VAL A 232 -3.47 -9.79 -20.67
CA VAL A 232 -3.57 -11.25 -20.58
C VAL A 232 -5.03 -11.68 -20.48
N LYS A 233 -5.34 -12.84 -21.10
CA LYS A 233 -6.64 -13.49 -20.98
C LYS A 233 -6.52 -14.96 -20.61
N LYS A 234 -7.59 -15.51 -20.05
CA LYS A 234 -7.70 -16.94 -19.78
C LYS A 234 -7.39 -17.75 -21.03
N GLY A 235 -6.59 -18.80 -20.87
CA GLY A 235 -6.18 -19.71 -21.93
C GLY A 235 -4.99 -19.24 -22.77
N GLN A 236 -4.50 -18.01 -22.57
CA GLN A 236 -3.31 -17.51 -23.25
C GLN A 236 -2.07 -18.27 -22.79
N THR A 237 -1.21 -18.62 -23.75
CA THR A 237 0.12 -19.18 -23.48
C THR A 237 1.10 -18.03 -23.25
N LEU A 238 1.91 -18.16 -22.21
CA LEU A 238 2.95 -17.21 -21.85
C LEU A 238 4.30 -17.92 -21.85
N THR A 239 5.35 -17.13 -22.01
CA THR A 239 6.73 -17.55 -21.74
C THR A 239 7.09 -17.09 -20.34
N ILE A 240 7.47 -18.02 -19.48
CA ILE A 240 7.98 -17.74 -18.14
C ILE A 240 9.50 -17.76 -18.25
N MET A 241 10.15 -16.69 -17.80
CA MET A 241 11.60 -16.56 -17.75
C MET A 241 12.08 -16.67 -16.31
N THR A 242 13.08 -17.51 -16.05
CA THR A 242 13.73 -17.58 -14.73
C THR A 242 14.84 -16.51 -14.63
N PRO A 243 15.33 -16.20 -13.42
CA PRO A 243 16.48 -15.31 -13.25
C PRO A 243 17.73 -15.75 -14.04
N GLU A 244 17.90 -17.05 -14.26
CA GLU A 244 19.00 -17.65 -15.03
C GLU A 244 18.77 -17.58 -16.55
N GLY A 245 17.64 -17.00 -16.99
CA GLY A 245 17.27 -16.85 -18.39
C GLY A 245 16.62 -18.09 -19.02
N GLU A 246 16.35 -19.14 -18.23
CA GLU A 246 15.64 -20.32 -18.72
C GLU A 246 14.21 -19.95 -19.10
N LYS A 247 13.74 -20.48 -20.23
CA LYS A 247 12.41 -20.20 -20.77
C LYS A 247 11.56 -21.45 -20.74
N ARG A 248 10.37 -21.35 -20.16
CA ARG A 248 9.34 -22.39 -20.25
C ARG A 248 8.00 -21.80 -20.63
N LYS A 249 7.13 -22.62 -21.26
CA LYS A 249 5.77 -22.21 -21.58
C LYS A 249 4.83 -22.51 -20.42
N GLY A 250 3.95 -21.57 -20.13
CA GLY A 250 2.83 -21.74 -19.20
C GLY A 250 1.51 -21.35 -19.88
N LYS A 251 0.39 -21.84 -19.36
CA LYS A 251 -0.94 -21.44 -19.84
C LYS A 251 -1.71 -20.83 -18.69
N ILE A 252 -2.33 -19.67 -18.92
CA ILE A 252 -3.15 -19.00 -17.91
C ILE A 252 -4.46 -19.76 -17.71
N SER A 253 -4.65 -20.32 -16.51
CA SER A 253 -5.86 -21.03 -16.11
C SER A 253 -6.99 -20.06 -15.72
N LYS A 254 -6.65 -19.03 -14.96
CA LYS A 254 -7.58 -18.02 -14.43
C LYS A 254 -6.84 -16.70 -14.19
N VAL A 255 -7.57 -15.59 -14.28
CA VAL A 255 -7.05 -14.25 -13.98
C VAL A 255 -7.94 -13.67 -12.89
N PHE A 256 -7.31 -13.15 -11.84
CA PHE A 256 -7.99 -12.49 -10.74
C PHE A 256 -7.58 -11.01 -10.73
N SER A 257 -8.49 -10.16 -10.28
CA SER A 257 -8.16 -8.79 -9.90
C SER A 257 -8.71 -8.56 -8.50
N PHE A 258 -7.90 -7.96 -7.64
CA PHE A 258 -8.40 -7.50 -6.34
C PHE A 258 -9.51 -6.45 -6.56
N LYS A 259 -10.57 -6.58 -5.77
CA LYS A 259 -11.63 -5.62 -5.51
C LYS A 259 -11.81 -5.70 -3.99
N GLY A 260 -11.83 -4.55 -3.31
CA GLY A 260 -12.07 -4.49 -1.87
C GLY A 260 -13.33 -5.26 -1.49
#